data_AF-A0A022S4H6-F1
#
_entry.id   AF-A0A022S4H6-F1
#
_cell.length_a   1.000
_cell.length_b   1.000
_cell.length_c   1.000
_cell.angle_alpha   90.00
_cell.angle_beta   90.00
_cell.angle_gamma   90.00
#
_symmetry.space_group_name_H-M   'P 1'
#
loop_
_entity.id
_entity.type
_entity.pdbx_description
1 polymer ?
#
loop_
_entity_poly.entity_id
_entity_poly.type
_entity_poly.pdbx_seq_one_letter_code
_entity_poly.pdbx_strand_id
1 'polypeptide(L)'
;MEEVNRISDLPEGLLQRIFYFLSQEDAVRTSVLSKSWRYIWCTRPNFDLSEPNFKGNKHQFISAVENTLQRYTDPNGLSLEEFNLTLSLLGGGDDNH
;
A
#
# COMPACT_ATOMS: atom_id res chain seq x y z
N MET A 1 -34.90 -3.25 -5.79
CA MET A 1 -33.97 -2.77 -6.84
C MET A 1 -32.60 -2.85 -6.19
N GLU A 2 -31.86 -3.91 -6.47
CA GLU A 2 -30.50 -4.05 -5.94
C GLU A 2 -29.65 -2.93 -6.55
N GLU A 3 -29.02 -2.11 -5.71
CA GLU A 3 -28.00 -1.17 -6.17
C GLU A 3 -26.85 -2.01 -6.71
N VAL A 4 -26.83 -2.21 -8.03
CA VAL A 4 -25.73 -2.83 -8.73
C VAL A 4 -24.50 -1.99 -8.42
N ASN A 5 -23.55 -2.55 -7.67
CA ASN A 5 -22.32 -1.88 -7.31
C ASN A 5 -21.41 -1.86 -8.54
N ARG A 6 -21.78 -1.00 -9.51
CA ARG A 6 -21.21 -0.93 -10.88
C ARG A 6 -19.70 -0.77 -10.90
N ILE A 7 -19.13 -0.22 -9.82
CA ILE A 7 -17.69 -0.03 -9.69
C ILE A 7 -17.01 -1.35 -9.30
N SER A 8 -17.68 -2.23 -8.53
CA SER A 8 -17.18 -3.57 -8.20
C SER A 8 -17.18 -4.56 -9.36
N ASP A 9 -17.96 -4.28 -10.41
CA ASP A 9 -18.04 -5.10 -11.63
C ASP A 9 -17.01 -4.69 -12.70
N LEU A 10 -16.18 -3.67 -12.43
CA LEU A 10 -15.12 -3.27 -13.34
C LEU A 10 -14.05 -4.37 -13.46
N PRO A 11 -13.44 -4.54 -14.66
CA PRO A 11 -12.27 -5.39 -14.84
C PRO A 11 -11.17 -5.05 -13.83
N GLU A 12 -10.45 -6.09 -13.37
CA GLU A 12 -9.37 -5.97 -12.38
C GLU A 12 -8.33 -4.90 -12.74
N GLY A 13 -7.91 -4.81 -14.00
CA GLY A 13 -6.95 -3.78 -14.43
C GLY A 13 -7.45 -2.34 -14.26
N LEU A 14 -8.77 -2.08 -14.36
CA LEU A 14 -9.34 -0.76 -14.10
C LEU A 14 -9.42 -0.47 -12.60
N LEU A 15 -9.76 -1.49 -11.79
CA LEU A 15 -9.73 -1.37 -10.34
C LEU A 15 -8.31 -1.08 -9.83
N GLN A 16 -7.30 -1.80 -10.34
CA GLN A 16 -5.89 -1.54 -10.02
C GLN A 16 -5.52 -0.10 -10.34
N ARG A 17 -5.97 0.42 -11.48
CA ARG A 17 -5.71 1.81 -11.88
C ARG A 17 -6.42 2.84 -10.98
N ILE A 18 -7.64 2.56 -10.51
CA ILE A 18 -8.29 3.41 -9.51
C ILE A 18 -7.47 3.42 -8.23
N PHE A 19 -7.10 2.24 -7.71
CA PHE A 19 -6.27 2.11 -6.51
C PHE A 19 -4.92 2.80 -6.66
N TYR A 20 -4.31 2.75 -7.84
CA TYR A 20 -3.04 3.40 -8.13
C TYR A 20 -3.08 4.91 -7.85
N PHE A 21 -4.21 5.58 -8.15
CA PHE A 21 -4.39 7.01 -7.93
C PHE A 21 -4.82 7.39 -6.50
N LEU A 22 -5.21 6.43 -5.67
CA LEU A 22 -5.60 6.69 -4.29
C LEU A 22 -4.37 6.85 -3.39
N SER A 23 -4.46 7.69 -2.36
CA SER A 23 -3.49 7.63 -1.26
C SER A 23 -3.52 6.24 -0.60
N GLN A 24 -2.47 5.84 0.12
CA GLN A 24 -2.51 4.55 0.83
C GLN A 24 -3.67 4.48 1.83
N GLU A 25 -3.97 5.57 2.53
CA GLU A 25 -5.06 5.62 3.50
C GLU A 25 -6.42 5.47 2.82
N ASP A 26 -6.66 6.21 1.73
CA ASP A 26 -7.89 6.11 0.95
C ASP A 26 -8.03 4.72 0.35
N ALA A 27 -6.95 4.13 -0.14
CA ALA A 27 -6.94 2.79 -0.71
C ALA A 27 -7.32 1.74 0.34
N VAL A 28 -6.76 1.80 1.56
CA VAL A 28 -7.17 0.93 2.68
C VAL A 28 -8.66 1.12 2.98
N ARG A 29 -9.15 2.36 3.11
CA ARG A 29 -10.56 2.67 3.35
C ARG A 29 -11.47 2.17 2.23
N THR A 30 -11.00 2.16 0.99
CA THR A 30 -11.78 1.73 -0.18
C THR A 30 -11.75 0.21 -0.37
N SER A 31 -10.72 -0.47 0.14
CA SER A 31 -10.57 -1.94 0.04
C SER A 31 -11.70 -2.73 0.70
N VAL A 32 -12.43 -2.14 1.65
CA VAL A 32 -13.52 -2.82 2.36
C VAL A 32 -14.86 -2.78 1.63
N LEU A 33 -14.96 -2.05 0.51
CA LEU A 33 -16.22 -1.90 -0.24
C LEU A 33 -16.70 -3.20 -0.87
N SER A 34 -15.79 -4.10 -1.27
CA SER A 34 -16.15 -5.42 -1.76
C SER A 34 -14.96 -6.40 -1.74
N LYS A 35 -15.24 -7.69 -1.98
CA LYS A 35 -14.20 -8.73 -2.06
C LYS A 35 -13.18 -8.47 -3.17
N SER A 36 -13.64 -7.96 -4.32
CA SER A 36 -12.78 -7.61 -5.46
C SER A 36 -11.82 -6.49 -5.07
N TRP A 37 -12.33 -5.42 -4.44
CA TRP A 37 -11.49 -4.28 -4.02
C TRP A 37 -10.45 -4.67 -2.98
N ARG A 38 -10.82 -5.57 -2.05
CA ARG A 38 -9.88 -6.14 -1.09
C ARG A 38 -8.77 -6.93 -1.77
N TYR A 39 -9.10 -7.72 -2.79
CA TYR A 39 -8.11 -8.48 -3.56
C TYR A 39 -7.17 -7.54 -4.32
N ILE A 40 -7.72 -6.54 -5.00
CA ILE A 40 -6.97 -5.55 -5.78
C ILE A 40 -6.03 -4.72 -4.90
N TRP A 41 -6.44 -4.36 -3.69
CA TRP A 41 -5.56 -3.70 -2.73
C TRP A 41 -4.29 -4.52 -2.44
N CYS A 42 -4.41 -5.84 -2.33
CA CYS A 42 -3.28 -6.73 -2.09
C CYS A 42 -2.34 -6.85 -3.31
N THR A 43 -2.83 -6.54 -4.51
CA THR A 43 -2.09 -6.62 -5.79
C THR A 43 -1.76 -5.25 -6.39
N ARG A 44 -1.92 -4.18 -5.60
CA ARG A 44 -1.69 -2.80 -6.03
C ARG A 44 -0.25 -2.60 -6.52
N PRO A 45 0.01 -1.95 -7.66
CA PRO A 45 1.37 -1.86 -8.20
C PRO A 45 2.23 -0.72 -7.60
N ASN A 46 1.71 0.04 -6.63
CA ASN A 46 2.44 1.12 -5.98
C ASN A 46 2.29 1.16 -4.44
N PHE A 47 3.42 1.34 -3.75
CA PHE A 47 3.48 1.55 -2.30
C PHE A 47 4.41 2.69 -1.92
N ASP A 48 4.02 3.44 -0.90
CA ASP A 48 4.83 4.45 -0.23
C ASP A 48 5.04 4.01 1.22
N LEU A 49 6.28 3.83 1.66
CA LEU A 49 6.57 3.54 3.06
C LEU A 49 7.54 4.59 3.58
N SER A 50 7.06 5.34 4.57
CA SER A 50 7.81 6.41 5.20
C SER A 50 8.15 6.03 6.64
N GLU A 51 9.45 5.97 6.97
CA GLU A 51 9.95 5.67 8.32
C GLU A 51 9.34 6.56 9.43
N PRO A 52 9.10 7.87 9.22
CA PRO A 52 8.38 8.71 10.19
C PRO A 52 7.02 8.15 10.65
N ASN A 53 6.31 7.41 9.78
CA ASN A 53 5.00 6.82 10.11
C ASN A 53 5.12 5.72 11.18
N PHE A 54 6.33 5.20 11.41
CA PHE A 54 6.62 4.16 12.39
C PHE A 54 7.17 4.72 13.71
N LYS A 55 7.13 6.04 13.90
CA LYS A 55 7.52 6.71 15.17
C LYS A 55 8.92 6.29 15.65
N GLY A 56 9.89 6.15 14.74
CA GLY A 56 11.24 5.72 15.07
C GLY A 56 11.41 4.20 15.28
N ASN A 57 10.35 3.40 15.18
CA ASN A 57 10.44 1.95 15.26
C ASN A 57 10.94 1.34 13.95
N LYS A 58 12.26 1.37 13.79
CA LYS A 58 12.95 0.84 12.61
C LYS A 58 12.63 -0.63 12.33
N HIS A 59 12.46 -1.45 13.37
CA HIS A 59 12.15 -2.86 13.19
C HIS A 59 10.76 -3.06 12.57
N GLN A 60 9.75 -2.31 13.01
CA GLN A 60 8.42 -2.37 12.39
C GLN A 60 8.45 -1.84 10.95
N PHE A 61 9.21 -0.77 10.69
CA PHE A 61 9.39 -0.25 9.33
C PHE A 61 10.02 -1.31 8.41
N ILE A 62 11.15 -1.90 8.80
CA ILE A 62 11.83 -2.95 8.02
C ILE A 62 10.90 -4.14 7.79
N SER A 63 10.20 -4.61 8.82
CA SER A 63 9.24 -5.71 8.67
C SER A 63 8.10 -5.37 7.71
N ALA A 64 7.59 -4.13 7.72
CA ALA A 64 6.58 -3.69 6.77
C ALA A 64 7.10 -3.66 5.32
N VAL A 65 8.34 -3.21 5.12
CA VAL A 65 9.03 -3.25 3.81
C VAL A 65 9.17 -4.68 3.32
N GLU A 66 9.74 -5.57 4.14
CA GLU A 66 9.95 -6.99 3.79
C GLU A 66 8.63 -7.69 3.46
N ASN A 67 7.61 -7.53 4.30
CA ASN A 67 6.28 -8.12 4.07
C ASN A 67 5.59 -7.59 2.81
N THR A 68 5.89 -6.35 2.42
CA THR A 68 5.35 -5.77 1.18
C THR A 68 6.06 -6.35 -0.02
N LEU A 69 7.40 -6.38 -0.01
CA LEU A 69 8.21 -6.94 -1.09
C LEU A 69 7.95 -8.43 -1.31
N GLN A 70 7.75 -9.21 -0.23
CA GLN A 70 7.46 -10.65 -0.33
C GLN A 70 6.25 -10.95 -1.22
N ARG A 71 5.25 -10.05 -1.29
CA ARG A 71 4.05 -10.22 -2.13
C ARG A 71 4.35 -10.17 -3.62
N TYR A 72 5.47 -9.59 -4.01
CA TYR A 72 5.88 -9.40 -5.40
C TYR A 72 7.03 -10.33 -5.81
N THR A 73 7.54 -11.15 -4.88
CA THR A 73 8.59 -12.14 -5.16
C THR A 73 8.04 -13.38 -5.89
N ASP A 74 6.72 -13.54 -5.96
CA ASP A 74 6.09 -14.67 -6.66
C ASP A 74 6.32 -14.60 -8.19
N PRO A 75 6.79 -15.69 -8.82
CA PRO A 75 7.06 -15.73 -10.26
C PRO A 75 5.79 -15.63 -11.15
N ASN A 76 4.59 -15.59 -10.55
CA ASN A 76 3.30 -15.60 -11.24
C ASN A 76 2.64 -14.22 -11.43
N GLY A 77 3.41 -13.13 -11.47
CA GLY A 77 3.02 -11.98 -12.31
C GLY A 77 2.39 -10.76 -11.63
N LEU A 78 2.76 -10.46 -10.38
CA LEU A 78 2.52 -9.10 -9.87
C LEU A 78 3.70 -8.20 -10.24
N SER A 79 3.43 -7.15 -11.00
CA SER A 79 4.43 -6.12 -11.34
C SER A 79 4.33 -4.98 -10.35
N LEU A 80 5.42 -4.72 -9.63
CA LEU A 80 5.56 -3.52 -8.82
C LEU A 80 6.07 -2.40 -9.73
N GLU A 81 5.23 -1.42 -9.99
CA GLU A 81 5.55 -0.28 -10.84
C GLU A 81 6.31 0.80 -10.06
N GLU A 82 5.90 1.03 -8.80
CA GLU A 82 6.51 2.06 -7.95
C GLU A 82 6.65 1.61 -6.49
N PHE A 83 7.81 1.85 -5.90
CA PHE A 83 8.08 1.56 -4.49
C PHE A 83 8.88 2.69 -3.86
N ASN A 84 8.18 3.59 -3.18
CA ASN A 84 8.78 4.77 -2.56
C ASN A 84 9.15 4.46 -1.11
N LEU A 85 10.41 4.72 -0.76
CA LEU A 85 10.91 4.61 0.61
C LEU A 85 11.40 5.97 1.07
N THR A 86 10.79 6.49 2.14
CA THR A 86 11.26 7.72 2.79
C THR A 86 11.96 7.37 4.09
N LEU A 87 13.24 7.73 4.18
CA LEU A 87 14.06 7.55 5.37
C LEU A 87 14.38 8.92 5.97
N SER A 88 14.16 9.06 7.27
CA SER A 88 14.65 10.22 8.00
C SER A 88 16.16 10.06 8.16
N LEU A 89 16.95 10.81 7.37
CA LEU A 89 18.39 10.97 7.61
C LEU A 89 18.54 11.70 8.95
N LEU A 90 18.98 10.93 9.94
CA LEU A 90 19.30 11.31 11.32
C LEU A 90 19.55 12.83 11.54
N GLY A 91 18.70 13.44 12.35
CA GLY A 91 19.09 14.48 13.32
C GLY A 91 18.36 14.12 14.62
N GLY A 92 18.99 13.88 15.76
CA GLY A 92 20.26 14.38 16.26
C GLY A 92 19.94 15.08 17.59
N GLY A 93 20.24 14.41 18.70
CA GLY A 93 20.32 14.99 20.05
C GLY A 93 19.01 15.38 20.72
N ASP A 94 18.43 14.47 21.51
CA ASP A 94 17.84 14.87 22.79
C ASP A 94 18.99 15.05 23.79
N ASP A 95 19.75 16.13 23.60
CA ASP A 95 20.45 16.80 24.67
C ASP A 95 19.49 17.88 25.18
N ASN A 96 18.58 17.56 26.12
CA ASN A 96 18.11 18.58 27.06
C ASN A 96 17.51 18.02 28.35
N HIS A 97 18.22 18.36 29.44
CA HIS A 97 17.95 18.31 30.88
C HIS A 97 17.99 16.97 31.62
#